data_AF-A0A7W6G2P8-F1
#
_entry.id   AF-A0A7W6G2P8-F1
#
_cell.length_a   1.000
_cell.length_b   1.000
_cell.length_c   1.000
_cell.angle_alpha   90.00
_cell.angle_beta   90.00
_cell.angle_gamma   90.00
#
_symmetry.space_group_name_H-M   'P 1'
#
loop_
_entity.id
_entity.type
_entity.pdbx_description
1 polymer ?
#
loop_
_entity_poly.entity_id
_entity_poly.type
_entity_poly.pdbx_seq_one_letter_code
_entity_poly.pdbx_strand_id
1 'polypeptide(L)'
;MKTLIECKTGHTIQTLGGVSYSFDRDEHGRFVNEVASVLHRSLFLNVDVYQEVPLTPEADDDQEIPAFLNGGIDPVEPEPEPEPEPSDTAAQEPVKPKTTTKKTASKA
;
A
#
# COMPACT_ATOMS: atom_id res chain seq x y z
N MET A 1 17.20 13.17 19.07
CA MET A 1 15.88 12.88 18.49
C MET A 1 16.11 11.99 17.28
N LYS A 2 15.28 10.97 17.08
CA LYS A 2 15.37 10.08 15.93
C LYS A 2 14.39 10.56 14.87
N THR A 3 14.81 10.56 13.61
CA THR A 3 13.99 10.93 12.47
C THR A 3 13.82 9.72 11.57
N LEU A 4 12.61 9.52 11.02
CA LEU A 4 12.36 8.52 10.01
C LEU A 4 12.60 9.13 8.63
N ILE A 5 13.46 8.51 7.83
CA ILE A 5 13.73 8.94 6.46
C ILE A 5 13.18 7.88 5.51
N GLU A 6 12.39 8.30 4.54
CA GLU A 6 11.88 7.47 3.45
C GLU A 6 12.77 7.58 2.21
N CYS A 7 12.97 6.46 1.51
CA CYS A 7 13.60 6.35 0.21
C CYS A 7 12.55 6.06 -0.88
N LYS A 8 12.33 7.02 -1.78
CA LYS A 8 11.35 6.93 -2.88
C LYS A 8 11.74 5.90 -3.95
N THR A 9 13.03 5.59 -4.05
CA THR A 9 13.56 4.65 -5.07
C THR A 9 13.28 3.18 -4.73
N GLY A 10 12.88 2.89 -3.49
CA GLY A 10 12.64 1.53 -3.02
C GLY A 10 13.69 1.03 -2.04
N HIS A 11 13.75 -0.30 -1.89
CA HIS A 11 14.68 -0.98 -0.98
C HIS A 11 16.13 -0.73 -1.37
N THR A 12 16.92 -0.22 -0.43
CA THR A 12 18.33 0.08 -0.65
C THR A 12 19.12 0.05 0.65
N ILE A 13 20.43 -0.19 0.56
CA ILE A 13 21.35 -0.11 1.68
C ILE A 13 22.38 0.96 1.37
N GLN A 14 22.50 1.96 2.24
CA GLN A 14 23.44 3.08 2.08
C GLN A 14 24.39 3.17 3.25
N THR A 15 25.67 3.33 2.95
CA THR A 15 26.71 3.46 3.97
C THR A 15 27.21 4.90 4.01
N LEU A 16 27.01 5.57 5.15
CA LEU A 16 27.51 6.93 5.40
C LEU A 16 28.40 6.93 6.63
N GLY A 17 29.64 7.40 6.49
CA GLY A 17 30.57 7.50 7.62
C GLY A 17 30.83 6.18 8.35
N GLY A 18 30.74 5.03 7.65
CA GLY A 18 30.88 3.70 8.22
C GLY A 18 29.62 3.13 8.89
N VAL A 19 28.50 3.86 8.87
CA VAL A 19 27.19 3.39 9.36
C VAL A 19 26.34 2.97 8.17
N SER A 20 25.80 1.75 8.21
CA SER A 20 24.89 1.23 7.18
C SER A 20 23.43 1.49 7.55
N TYR A 21 22.68 2.05 6.59
CA TYR A 21 21.25 2.34 6.66
C TYR A 21 20.53 1.44 5.67
N SER A 22 19.59 0.62 6.14
CA SER A 22 18.77 -0.27 5.32
C SER A 22 17.35 0.29 5.21
N PHE A 23 16.96 0.73 4.02
CA PHE A 23 15.62 1.27 3.80
C PHE A 23 14.68 0.11 3.46
N ASP A 24 14.00 -0.39 4.48
CA ASP A 24 13.12 -1.54 4.41
C ASP A 24 11.65 -1.11 4.38
N ARG A 25 10.80 -2.01 3.88
CA ARG A 25 9.37 -1.73 3.73
C ARG A 25 8.69 -1.73 5.09
N ASP A 26 8.06 -0.61 5.47
CA ASP A 26 7.25 -0.49 6.69
C ASP A 26 5.82 -1.02 6.51
N GLU A 27 5.04 -0.98 7.59
CA GLU A 27 3.62 -1.39 7.62
C GLU A 27 2.76 -0.59 6.64
N HIS A 28 3.18 0.62 6.28
CA HIS A 28 2.51 1.53 5.34
C HIS A 28 3.01 1.34 3.90
N GLY A 29 3.92 0.40 3.67
CA GLY A 29 4.45 0.08 2.35
C GLY A 29 5.54 1.03 1.85
N ARG A 30 6.03 1.96 2.68
CA ARG A 30 7.12 2.91 2.40
C ARG A 30 8.47 2.28 2.73
N PHE A 31 9.55 2.71 2.06
CA PHE A 31 10.89 2.20 2.36
C PHE A 31 11.63 3.17 3.29
N VAL A 32 11.75 2.83 4.58
CA VAL A 32 12.16 3.78 5.61
C VAL A 32 13.32 3.27 6.48
N ASN A 33 14.06 4.20 7.10
CA ASN A 33 15.04 3.88 8.14
C ASN A 33 15.10 4.98 9.23
N GLU A 34 15.45 4.60 10.46
CA GLU A 34 15.70 5.53 11.56
C GLU A 34 17.11 6.13 11.50
N VAL A 35 17.18 7.46 11.35
CA VAL A 35 18.45 8.19 11.34
C VAL A 35 18.57 9.02 12.61
N ALA A 36 19.49 8.63 13.49
CA ALA A 36 19.78 9.35 14.74
C ALA A 36 20.82 10.48 14.58
N SER A 37 21.67 10.41 13.54
CA SER A 37 22.72 11.41 13.29
C SER A 37 22.15 12.59 12.49
N VAL A 38 22.25 13.79 13.07
CA VAL A 38 21.81 15.04 12.41
C VAL A 38 22.57 15.24 11.09
N LEU A 39 23.88 14.96 11.08
CA LEU A 39 24.70 15.06 9.87
C LEU A 39 24.22 14.11 8.78
N HIS A 40 23.96 12.84 9.11
CA HIS A 40 23.52 11.85 8.11
C HIS A 40 22.11 12.18 7.61
N ARG A 41 21.23 12.69 8.48
CA ARG A 41 19.93 13.23 8.09
C ARG A 41 20.08 14.34 7.05
N SER A 42 20.91 15.35 7.31
CA SER A 42 21.15 16.43 6.34
C SER A 42 21.71 15.91 5.02
N LEU A 43 22.58 14.90 5.04
CA LEU A 43 23.13 14.30 3.83
C LEU A 43 22.05 13.59 2.99
N PHE A 44 21.16 12.81 3.61
CA PHE A 44 20.06 12.18 2.91
C PHE A 44 19.09 13.22 2.35
N LEU A 45 18.68 14.20 3.16
CA LEU A 45 17.70 15.22 2.76
C LEU A 45 18.20 16.20 1.70
N ASN A 46 19.50 16.19 1.38
CA ASN A 46 20.06 16.93 0.24
C ASN A 46 19.86 16.20 -1.11
N VAL A 47 19.31 14.99 -1.11
CA VAL A 47 19.04 14.22 -2.33
C VAL A 47 17.54 14.01 -2.47
N ASP A 48 16.99 14.34 -3.64
CA ASP A 48 15.54 14.38 -3.90
C ASP A 48 14.80 13.05 -3.70
N VAL A 49 15.53 11.94 -3.71
CA VAL A 49 14.97 10.60 -3.50
C VAL A 49 14.70 10.28 -2.03
N TYR A 50 15.20 11.10 -1.10
CA TYR A 50 14.94 10.93 0.33
C TYR A 50 14.04 12.05 0.85
N GLN A 51 13.14 11.68 1.76
CA GLN A 51 12.30 12.64 2.47
C GLN A 51 12.14 12.26 3.93
N GLU A 52 11.91 13.26 4.77
CA GLU A 52 11.55 13.03 6.16
C GLU A 52 10.06 12.71 6.26
N VAL A 53 9.74 11.67 7.03
CA VAL A 53 8.37 11.24 7.25
C VAL A 53 8.09 11.09 8.74
N PRO A 54 6.85 11.34 9.18
CA PRO A 54 6.48 11.10 10.56
C PRO A 54 6.49 9.59 10.87
N LEU A 55 6.83 9.25 12.12
CA LEU A 55 6.83 7.87 12.61
C LEU A 55 5.41 7.29 12.65
N THR A 56 4.43 8.11 13.02
CA THR A 56 3.02 7.75 13.03
C THR A 56 2.37 8.51 11.87
N PRO A 57 1.70 7.83 10.92
CA PRO A 57 0.86 8.56 9.98
C PRO A 57 -0.19 9.32 10.80
N GLU A 58 -0.35 10.62 10.54
CA GLU A 58 -1.51 11.32 11.08
C GLU A 58 -2.74 10.65 10.46
N ALA A 59 -3.68 10.23 11.30
CA ALA A 59 -4.94 9.71 10.78
C ALA A 59 -5.54 10.81 9.90
N ASP A 60 -5.87 10.48 8.65
CA ASP A 60 -6.69 11.35 7.81
C ASP A 60 -8.07 11.47 8.48
N ASP A 61 -8.21 12.39 9.44
CA ASP A 61 -9.45 12.72 10.15
C ASP A 61 -10.41 13.54 9.24
N ASP A 62 -10.17 13.54 7.93
CA ASP A 62 -11.02 14.12 6.90
C ASP A 62 -11.92 13.05 6.25
N GLN A 63 -12.29 11.99 6.98
CA GLN A 63 -13.51 11.25 6.65
C GLN A 63 -14.70 12.16 6.99
N GLU A 64 -14.98 13.11 6.10
CA GLU A 64 -16.23 13.85 6.04
C GLU A 64 -17.36 12.81 5.98
N ILE A 65 -17.94 12.50 7.13
CA ILE A 65 -19.12 11.63 7.21
C ILE A 65 -20.17 12.31 6.32
N PRO A 66 -20.59 11.67 5.23
CA PRO A 66 -21.54 12.30 4.33
C PRO A 66 -22.77 12.75 5.09
N ALA A 67 -23.22 13.99 4.86
CA ALA A 67 -24.33 14.60 5.59
C ALA A 67 -25.63 13.77 5.60
N PHE A 68 -25.78 12.78 4.72
CA PHE A 68 -26.90 11.84 4.71
C PHE A 68 -26.97 10.92 5.94
N LEU A 69 -25.87 10.73 6.69
CA LEU A 69 -25.89 9.94 7.93
C LEU A 69 -26.31 10.75 9.17
N ASN A 70 -26.46 12.08 9.06
CA ASN A 70 -26.77 12.96 10.21
C ASN A 70 -28.28 13.25 10.38
N GLY A 71 -29.15 12.58 9.61
CA GLY A 71 -30.60 12.70 9.70
C GLY A 71 -31.20 11.50 10.43
N GLY A 72 -31.66 11.70 11.67
CA GLY A 72 -32.51 10.72 12.35
C GLY A 72 -33.75 10.43 11.50
N ILE A 73 -33.89 9.16 11.10
CA ILE A 73 -35.05 8.64 10.40
C ILE A 73 -35.78 7.76 11.40
N ASP A 74 -36.97 8.21 11.83
CA ASP A 74 -37.94 7.39 12.54
C ASP A 74 -38.18 6.07 11.77
N PRO A 75 -38.40 4.93 12.46
CA PRO A 75 -38.52 3.63 11.81
C PRO A 75 -39.81 3.58 10.99
N VAL A 76 -39.68 3.64 9.66
CA VAL A 76 -40.75 3.23 8.75
C VAL A 76 -40.72 1.72 8.62
N GLU A 77 -41.82 1.13 9.09
CA GLU A 77 -42.25 -0.27 9.05
C GLU A 77 -42.01 -0.93 7.66
N PRO A 78 -41.49 -2.17 7.59
CA PRO A 78 -41.20 -2.83 6.32
C PRO A 78 -42.46 -3.43 5.71
N GLU A 79 -42.92 -2.91 4.56
CA GLU A 79 -43.87 -3.64 3.71
C GLU A 79 -43.16 -4.72 2.88
N PRO A 80 -43.75 -5.93 2.76
CA PRO A 80 -43.09 -7.11 2.21
C PRO A 80 -43.01 -7.10 0.67
N GLU A 81 -41.95 -7.77 0.19
CA GLU A 81 -41.62 -8.08 -1.20
C GLU A 81 -42.76 -8.76 -1.98
N PRO A 82 -42.70 -8.63 -3.32
CA PRO A 82 -42.81 -9.84 -4.13
C PRO A 82 -41.60 -10.02 -5.08
N GLU A 83 -40.78 -11.04 -4.80
CA GLU A 83 -40.07 -11.84 -5.82
C GLU A 83 -41.04 -12.88 -6.44
N PRO A 84 -40.68 -13.63 -7.51
CA PRO A 84 -39.68 -13.43 -8.56
C PRO A 84 -40.32 -13.61 -9.97
N GLU A 85 -39.54 -13.63 -11.06
CA GLU A 85 -39.59 -14.65 -12.14
C GLU A 85 -38.75 -14.23 -13.39
N PRO A 86 -38.31 -15.21 -14.21
CA PRO A 86 -36.95 -15.28 -14.73
C PRO A 86 -36.84 -14.85 -16.19
N SER A 87 -35.62 -14.48 -16.62
CA SER A 87 -35.30 -14.51 -18.05
C SER A 87 -33.95 -15.18 -18.28
N ASP A 88 -34.05 -16.44 -18.67
CA ASP A 88 -33.05 -17.24 -19.37
C ASP A 88 -32.24 -16.43 -20.39
N THR A 89 -30.91 -16.56 -20.36
CA THR A 89 -30.09 -16.79 -21.56
C THR A 89 -28.79 -17.47 -21.16
N ALA A 90 -28.84 -18.80 -21.27
CA ALA A 90 -27.82 -19.72 -21.77
C ALA A 90 -26.32 -19.39 -21.61
N ALA A 91 -25.70 -20.25 -20.80
CA ALA A 91 -24.32 -20.72 -20.77
C ALA A 91 -23.49 -20.64 -22.06
N GLN A 92 -22.18 -20.35 -21.90
CA GLN A 92 -21.09 -21.33 -22.07
C GLN A 92 -19.70 -20.71 -21.82
N GLU A 93 -19.09 -21.05 -20.68
CA GLU A 93 -17.64 -21.35 -20.57
C GLU A 93 -17.42 -22.79 -21.11
N PRO A 94 -16.21 -23.40 -21.15
CA PRO A 94 -14.84 -22.92 -20.98
C PRO A 94 -13.86 -23.49 -22.05
N VAL A 95 -12.58 -23.08 -22.09
CA VAL A 95 -11.43 -24.04 -22.08
C VAL A 95 -10.07 -23.30 -22.02
N LYS A 96 -9.34 -23.58 -20.93
CA LYS A 96 -7.86 -23.50 -20.85
C LYS A 96 -7.25 -24.64 -21.68
N PRO A 97 -6.00 -24.48 -22.15
CA PRO A 97 -5.04 -25.59 -22.03
C PRO A 97 -3.88 -25.28 -21.07
N LYS A 98 -3.67 -26.22 -20.15
CA LYS A 98 -2.44 -26.45 -19.36
C LYS A 98 -1.33 -27.04 -20.25
N THR A 99 -0.15 -27.19 -19.64
CA THR A 99 0.98 -28.12 -19.91
C THR A 99 2.14 -27.56 -20.76
N THR A 100 3.45 -27.81 -20.52
CA THR A 100 4.22 -28.49 -19.46
C THR A 100 5.72 -28.31 -19.81
N THR A 101 6.54 -27.86 -18.84
CA THR A 101 7.87 -28.36 -18.42
C THR A 101 9.03 -28.71 -19.39
N LYS A 102 10.23 -28.24 -18.97
CA LYS A 102 11.60 -28.84 -18.98
C LYS A 102 12.62 -28.46 -20.08
N LYS A 103 13.75 -27.90 -19.59
CA LYS A 103 15.19 -28.26 -19.80
C LYS A 103 15.67 -28.27 -21.28
N THR A 104 16.79 -27.66 -21.67
CA THR A 104 18.18 -28.13 -21.40
C THR A 104 19.20 -27.13 -21.97
N ALA A 105 20.41 -27.16 -21.42
CA ALA A 105 21.60 -26.34 -21.65
C ALA A 105 22.07 -26.16 -23.11
N SER A 106 22.92 -25.15 -23.35
CA SER A 106 24.20 -25.36 -24.03
C SER A 106 25.22 -24.28 -23.69
N LYS A 107 26.42 -24.78 -23.35
CA LYS A 107 27.68 -24.08 -23.15
C LYS A 107 28.42 -24.13 -24.50
N ALA A 108 29.01 -23.02 -24.91
CA ALA A 108 30.09 -22.96 -25.90
C ALA A 108 31.11 -21.96 -25.39
#